data_AF-A0A2R4A5W7-F1
#
_entry.id   AF-A0A2R4A5W7-F1
#
_cell.length_a   1.000
_cell.length_b   1.000
_cell.length_c   1.000
_cell.angle_alpha   90.00
_cell.angle_beta   90.00
_cell.angle_gamma   90.00
#
_symmetry.space_group_name_H-M   'P 1'
#
loop_
_entity.id
_entity.type
_entity.pdbx_description
1 polymer ?
#
loop_
_entity_poly.entity_id
_entity_poly.type
_entity_poly.pdbx_seq_one_letter_code
_entity_poly.pdbx_strand_id
1 'polypeptide(L)'
;IEPTYAAYMLKYDSTHGVFKGTIEVDGDKGLIVNGKKVRFHTERDPASIPWGESKADYIVESTGVFTTTEKASAHLKGGAKKVVISAPSADAPMFVMGVNNKTYTSDIPVIS
;
A
#
# COMPACT_ATOMS: atom_id res chain seq x y z
N ILE A 1 1.97 2.51 -13.32
CA ILE A 1 3.36 2.11 -13.64
C ILE A 1 3.26 0.74 -14.26
N GLU A 2 3.88 0.53 -15.43
CA GLU A 2 3.82 -0.77 -16.11
C GLU A 2 4.51 -1.88 -15.28
N PRO A 3 3.96 -3.11 -15.23
CA PRO A 3 4.53 -4.22 -14.44
C PRO A 3 6.02 -4.47 -14.73
N THR A 4 6.44 -4.41 -15.99
CA THR A 4 7.86 -4.58 -16.37
C THR A 4 8.76 -3.54 -15.72
N TYR A 5 8.32 -2.29 -15.63
CA TYR A 5 9.11 -1.24 -14.99
C TYR A 5 9.12 -1.39 -13.47
N ALA A 6 7.99 -1.80 -12.87
CA ALA A 6 7.93 -2.10 -11.45
C ALA A 6 8.84 -3.30 -11.06
N ALA A 7 8.91 -4.34 -11.89
CA ALA A 7 9.83 -5.46 -11.69
C ALA A 7 11.29 -4.99 -11.67
N TYR A 8 11.66 -4.08 -12.58
CA TYR A 8 12.99 -3.48 -12.62
C TYR A 8 13.31 -2.70 -11.34
N MET A 9 12.40 -1.79 -10.92
CA MET A 9 12.58 -0.99 -9.70
C MET A 9 12.64 -1.86 -8.44
N LEU A 10 11.86 -2.95 -8.38
CA LEU A 10 11.93 -3.90 -7.27
C LEU A 10 13.24 -4.70 -7.29
N LYS A 11 13.78 -5.02 -8.48
CA LYS A 11 15.02 -5.81 -8.60
C LYS A 11 16.25 -5.01 -8.21
N TYR A 12 16.31 -3.74 -8.59
CA TYR A 12 17.50 -2.90 -8.47
C TYR A 12 17.20 -1.65 -7.66
N ASP A 13 17.73 -1.62 -6.44
CA ASP A 13 17.71 -0.45 -5.57
C ASP A 13 19.14 0.12 -5.42
N SER A 14 19.31 1.41 -5.68
CA SER A 14 20.63 2.07 -5.65
C SER A 14 21.24 2.17 -4.25
N THR A 15 20.42 2.13 -3.19
CA THR A 15 20.86 2.26 -1.80
C THR A 15 20.90 0.91 -1.10
N HIS A 16 19.90 0.06 -1.32
CA HIS A 16 19.74 -1.23 -0.65
C HIS A 16 20.26 -2.42 -1.48
N GLY A 17 20.63 -2.19 -2.74
CA GLY A 17 21.22 -3.18 -3.63
C GLY A 17 20.18 -4.04 -4.34
N VAL A 18 20.62 -5.19 -4.85
CA VAL A 18 19.78 -6.11 -5.64
C VAL A 18 18.87 -6.93 -4.74
N PHE A 19 17.58 -7.01 -5.08
CA PHE A 19 16.64 -7.89 -4.39
C PHE A 19 17.02 -9.37 -4.57
N LYS A 20 17.21 -10.05 -3.43
CA LYS A 20 17.67 -11.45 -3.33
C LYS A 20 16.52 -12.46 -3.41
N GLY A 21 15.57 -12.23 -4.30
CA GLY A 21 14.44 -13.12 -4.55
C GLY A 21 14.11 -13.25 -6.04
N THR A 22 13.07 -14.01 -6.34
CA THR A 22 12.56 -14.16 -7.71
C THR A 22 11.49 -13.12 -8.00
N ILE A 23 11.55 -12.57 -9.21
CA ILE A 23 10.57 -11.60 -9.73
C ILE A 23 10.28 -12.00 -11.17
N GLU A 24 9.01 -12.25 -11.46
CA GLU A 24 8.50 -12.53 -12.80
C GLU A 24 7.34 -11.59 -13.11
N VAL A 25 7.17 -11.23 -14.39
CA VAL A 25 6.06 -10.39 -14.85
C VAL A 25 4.90 -11.30 -15.27
N ASP A 26 3.73 -11.14 -14.65
CA ASP A 26 2.48 -11.87 -14.99
C ASP A 26 1.66 -11.04 -15.99
N GLY A 27 2.25 -10.76 -17.15
CA GLY A 27 1.65 -9.90 -18.18
C GLY A 27 1.31 -8.50 -17.66
N ASP A 28 0.11 -8.02 -17.98
CA ASP A 28 -0.47 -6.77 -17.50
C ASP A 28 -1.09 -6.88 -16.10
N LYS A 29 -1.24 -8.10 -15.56
CA LYS A 29 -1.94 -8.36 -14.30
C LYS A 29 -1.09 -8.05 -13.07
N GLY A 30 0.22 -7.99 -13.23
CA GLY A 30 1.16 -7.62 -12.17
C GLY A 30 2.41 -8.49 -12.13
N LEU A 31 2.83 -8.90 -10.94
CA LEU A 31 4.09 -9.61 -10.69
C LEU A 31 3.88 -10.94 -9.98
N ILE A 32 4.85 -11.85 -10.12
CA ILE A 32 5.03 -13.00 -9.25
C ILE A 32 6.34 -12.81 -8.50
N VAL A 33 6.25 -12.57 -7.19
CA VAL A 33 7.41 -12.31 -6.32
C VAL A 33 7.55 -13.47 -5.35
N ASN A 34 8.69 -14.18 -5.40
CA ASN A 34 8.91 -15.39 -4.59
C ASN A 34 7.75 -16.40 -4.70
N GLY A 35 7.23 -16.61 -5.91
CA GLY A 35 6.09 -17.50 -6.19
C GLY A 35 4.71 -16.95 -5.79
N LYS A 36 4.62 -15.74 -5.23
CA LYS A 36 3.36 -15.10 -4.83
C LYS A 36 2.90 -14.10 -5.86
N LYS A 37 1.65 -14.22 -6.30
CA LYS A 37 1.03 -13.28 -7.23
C LYS A 37 0.72 -11.95 -6.55
N VAL A 38 1.12 -10.86 -7.18
CA VAL A 38 0.87 -9.48 -6.77
C VAL A 38 0.10 -8.80 -7.89
N ARG A 39 -1.13 -8.38 -7.60
CA ARG A 39 -2.01 -7.70 -8.58
C ARG A 39 -1.66 -6.22 -8.69
N PHE A 40 -1.74 -5.72 -9.91
CA PHE A 40 -1.51 -4.31 -10.22
C PHE A 40 -2.83 -3.63 -10.58
N HIS A 41 -2.97 -2.39 -10.15
CA HIS A 41 -4.09 -1.49 -10.48
C HIS A 41 -3.50 -0.14 -10.87
N THR A 42 -4.07 0.52 -11.87
CA THR A 42 -3.58 1.81 -12.37
C THR A 42 -4.70 2.84 -12.31
N GLU A 43 -5.23 3.04 -11.11
CA GLU A 43 -6.28 4.03 -10.84
C GLU A 43 -5.71 5.30 -10.24
N ARG A 44 -6.23 6.45 -10.66
CA ARG A 44 -5.87 7.74 -10.07
C ARG A 44 -6.68 8.05 -8.81
N ASP A 45 -7.92 7.57 -8.76
CA ASP A 45 -8.79 7.69 -7.59
C ASP A 45 -8.63 6.45 -6.72
N PRO A 46 -8.18 6.56 -5.46
CA PRO A 46 -8.09 5.45 -4.52
C PRO A 46 -9.39 4.67 -4.32
N ALA A 47 -10.55 5.33 -4.47
CA ALA A 47 -11.86 4.71 -4.33
C ALA A 47 -12.22 3.77 -5.48
N SER A 48 -11.60 3.94 -6.65
CA SER A 48 -11.82 3.09 -7.83
C SER A 48 -11.03 1.78 -7.76
N ILE A 49 -10.07 1.65 -6.84
CA ILE A 49 -9.25 0.45 -6.75
C ILE A 49 -10.05 -0.66 -6.06
N PRO A 50 -10.22 -1.84 -6.70
CA PRO A 50 -11.05 -2.92 -6.16
C PRO A 50 -10.28 -3.74 -5.11
N TRP A 51 -10.03 -3.13 -3.94
CA TRP A 51 -9.34 -3.77 -2.82
C TRP A 51 -10.07 -5.01 -2.31
N GLY A 52 -11.40 -4.96 -2.26
CA GLY A 52 -12.24 -6.09 -1.86
C GLY A 52 -12.04 -7.33 -2.75
N GLU A 53 -12.03 -7.16 -4.07
CA GLU A 53 -11.74 -8.24 -5.03
C GLU A 53 -10.29 -8.73 -4.89
N SER A 54 -9.40 -7.81 -4.55
CA SER A 54 -7.99 -8.09 -4.31
C SER A 54 -7.74 -8.80 -2.97
N LYS A 55 -8.75 -8.89 -2.09
CA LYS A 55 -8.67 -9.36 -0.70
C LYS A 55 -7.63 -8.59 0.12
N ALA A 56 -7.47 -7.30 -0.19
CA ALA A 56 -6.53 -6.41 0.48
C ALA A 56 -7.24 -5.66 1.61
N ASP A 57 -7.11 -6.19 2.83
CA ASP A 57 -7.77 -5.62 4.02
C ASP A 57 -7.06 -4.37 4.56
N TYR A 58 -5.72 -4.33 4.46
CA TYR A 58 -4.88 -3.26 4.98
C TYR A 58 -4.14 -2.59 3.82
N ILE A 59 -4.31 -1.29 3.69
CA ILE A 59 -3.66 -0.50 2.64
C ILE A 59 -2.60 0.40 3.26
N VAL A 60 -1.41 0.38 2.68
CA VAL A 60 -0.35 1.33 3.00
C VAL A 60 -0.43 2.46 1.97
N GLU A 61 -0.86 3.63 2.42
CA GLU A 61 -0.95 4.84 1.59
C GLU A 61 0.42 5.52 1.57
N SER A 62 1.18 5.22 0.51
CA SER A 62 2.57 5.67 0.32
C SER A 62 2.78 6.54 -0.92
N THR A 63 1.72 7.16 -1.44
CA THR A 63 1.81 8.13 -2.55
C THR A 63 2.29 9.50 -2.08
N GLY A 64 2.08 9.83 -0.80
CA GLY A 64 2.34 11.15 -0.22
C GLY A 64 1.28 12.20 -0.54
N VAL A 65 0.21 11.86 -1.27
CA VAL A 65 -0.86 12.79 -1.68
C VAL A 65 -2.08 12.73 -0.76
N PHE A 66 -2.41 11.53 -0.27
CA PHE A 66 -3.61 11.28 0.55
C PHE A 66 -3.28 11.19 2.04
N THR A 67 -2.74 12.28 2.60
CA THR A 67 -2.19 12.31 3.97
C THR A 67 -3.17 12.76 5.06
N THR A 68 -4.45 12.96 4.75
CA THR A 68 -5.50 13.25 5.75
C THR A 68 -6.45 12.07 5.86
N THR A 69 -7.16 11.98 7.00
CA THR A 69 -8.14 10.93 7.28
C THR A 69 -9.20 10.87 6.20
N GLU A 70 -9.73 12.02 5.77
CA GLU A 70 -10.73 12.11 4.70
C GLU A 70 -10.21 11.55 3.37
N LYS A 71 -9.01 11.99 2.96
CA LYS A 71 -8.40 11.60 1.69
C LYS A 71 -8.05 10.11 1.66
N ALA A 72 -7.41 9.61 2.72
CA ALA A 72 -7.05 8.20 2.84
C ALA A 72 -8.28 7.29 2.98
N SER A 73 -9.38 7.78 3.56
CA SER A 73 -10.64 7.03 3.64
C SER A 73 -11.24 6.66 2.28
N ALA A 74 -10.78 7.28 1.18
CA ALA A 74 -11.17 6.87 -0.17
C ALA A 74 -10.87 5.38 -0.45
N HIS A 75 -9.78 4.82 0.10
CA HIS A 75 -9.48 3.38 -0.04
C HIS A 75 -10.54 2.47 0.60
N LEU A 76 -11.21 2.93 1.66
CA LEU A 76 -12.25 2.14 2.33
C LEU A 76 -13.45 1.90 1.40
N LYS A 77 -13.73 2.85 0.49
CA LYS A 77 -14.78 2.71 -0.53
C LYS A 77 -14.46 1.60 -1.54
N GLY A 78 -13.18 1.36 -1.82
CA GLY A 78 -12.71 0.25 -2.65
C GLY A 78 -12.76 -1.12 -1.97
N GLY A 79 -13.19 -1.20 -0.71
CA GLY A 79 -13.34 -2.44 0.05
C GLY A 79 -12.17 -2.76 0.99
N ALA A 80 -11.24 -1.82 1.21
CA ALA A 80 -10.26 -1.93 2.27
C ALA A 80 -10.92 -1.80 3.65
N LYS A 81 -10.33 -2.43 4.68
CA LYS A 81 -10.81 -2.35 6.07
C LYS A 81 -10.03 -1.32 6.89
N LYS A 82 -8.75 -1.14 6.59
CA LYS A 82 -7.82 -0.25 7.29
C LYS A 82 -6.86 0.44 6.33
N VAL A 83 -6.48 1.67 6.66
CA VAL A 83 -5.49 2.43 5.92
C VAL A 83 -4.40 2.93 6.86
N VAL A 84 -3.14 2.76 6.47
CA VAL A 84 -1.95 3.24 7.18
C VAL A 84 -1.25 4.26 6.28
N ILE A 85 -1.24 5.53 6.68
CA ILE A 85 -0.58 6.60 5.95
C ILE A 85 0.91 6.54 6.28
N SER A 86 1.78 6.40 5.29
CA SER A 86 3.23 6.28 5.50
C SER A 86 3.95 7.63 5.62
N ALA A 87 3.23 8.68 5.99
CA ALA A 87 3.70 10.05 6.07
C ALA A 87 2.95 10.79 7.19
N PRO A 88 3.51 11.88 7.75
CA PRO A 88 2.83 12.66 8.78
C PRO A 88 1.44 13.10 8.32
N SER A 89 0.43 12.76 9.12
CA SER A 89 -0.95 13.21 8.91
C SER A 89 -1.27 14.44 9.75
N ALA A 90 -2.13 15.30 9.23
CA ALA A 90 -2.63 16.46 9.95
C ALA A 90 -3.70 16.09 11.00
N ASP A 91 -4.40 14.96 10.82
CA ASP A 91 -5.60 14.61 11.58
C ASP A 91 -5.70 13.12 11.96
N ALA A 92 -4.98 12.21 11.30
CA ALA A 92 -5.01 10.79 11.64
C ALA A 92 -4.21 10.52 12.93
N PRO A 93 -4.70 9.66 13.84
CA PRO A 93 -3.93 9.23 15.01
C PRO A 93 -2.62 8.59 14.60
N MET A 94 -1.51 9.07 15.18
CA MET A 94 -0.16 8.66 14.82
C MET A 94 0.42 7.67 15.84
N PHE A 95 0.94 6.55 15.35
CA PHE A 95 1.52 5.49 16.16
C PHE A 95 2.97 5.23 15.76
N VAL A 96 3.86 5.32 16.74
CA VAL A 96 5.26 4.94 16.63
C VAL A 96 5.47 3.62 17.33
N MET A 97 5.95 2.64 16.57
CA MET A 97 6.28 1.31 17.06
C MET A 97 7.32 1.39 18.18
N GLY A 98 7.02 0.79 19.33
CA GLY A 98 7.87 0.82 20.51
C GLY A 98 7.69 2.03 21.42
N VAL A 99 6.87 3.03 21.02
CA VAL A 99 6.61 4.24 21.82
C VAL A 99 5.17 4.26 22.31
N ASN A 100 4.19 4.41 21.42
CA ASN A 100 2.78 4.52 21.76
C ASN A 100 1.88 3.51 21.00
N ASN A 101 2.44 2.60 20.21
CA ASN A 101 1.67 1.63 19.42
C ASN A 101 0.72 0.73 20.22
N LYS A 102 0.92 0.61 21.55
CA LYS A 102 0.02 -0.14 22.45
C LYS A 102 -1.30 0.59 22.74
N THR A 103 -1.43 1.87 22.41
CA THR A 103 -2.67 2.64 22.58
C THR A 103 -3.59 2.55 21.36
N TYR A 104 -3.17 1.84 20.31
CA TYR A 104 -4.01 1.60 19.13
C TYR A 104 -5.21 0.73 19.51
N THR A 105 -6.38 1.11 18.99
CA THR A 105 -7.62 0.36 19.11
C THR A 105 -8.16 0.02 17.72
N SER A 106 -8.73 -1.18 17.58
CA SER A 106 -9.10 -1.74 16.28
C SER A 106 -10.28 -1.06 15.59
N ASP A 107 -10.95 -0.12 16.24
CA ASP A 107 -12.03 0.69 15.70
C ASP A 107 -11.52 1.81 14.78
N ILE A 108 -10.26 2.27 14.96
CA ILE A 108 -9.70 3.39 14.19
C ILE A 108 -9.44 2.95 12.73
N PRO A 109 -10.15 3.49 11.72
CA PRO A 109 -10.09 2.98 10.34
C PRO A 109 -8.87 3.47 9.55
N VAL A 110 -8.36 4.65 9.90
CA VAL A 110 -7.20 5.29 9.25
C VAL A 110 -6.22 5.72 10.33
N ILE A 111 -4.96 5.35 10.17
CA ILE A 111 -3.87 5.66 11.11
C ILE A 111 -2.65 6.18 10.36
N SER A 112 -1.75 6.85 11.10
CA SER A 112 -0.41 7.23 10.64
C SER A 112 0.67 6.58 11.49
#